data_AF-A0A1J0AD76-F1
#
_entry.id   AF-A0A1J0AD76-F1
#
_cell.length_a   1.000
_cell.length_b   1.000
_cell.length_c   1.000
_cell.angle_alpha   90.00
_cell.angle_beta   90.00
_cell.angle_gamma   90.00
#
_symmetry.space_group_name_H-M   'P 1'
#
loop_
_entity.id
_entity.type
_entity.pdbx_description
1 polymer ?
#
loop_
_entity_poly.entity_id
_entity_poly.type
_entity_poly.pdbx_seq_one_letter_code
_entity_poly.pdbx_strand_id
1 'polypeptide(L)'
;MDIILSPLQSALASLPPDASESIVRDNFIRAELLSSLGFTNTEIISEYNTGGGGITDFAARKNTGDDIFLHESNNPLLLLEAKGKCLNIDQDTPSYTSIVRQLKSQLLGANCKSAQWGIITNANHVQLFKKHGKVIYPATICLELTLENVDQVVGVIKSKIESNHQALTVTIYNNKGGIGKTTTTVNLAAFLALLGKKVLIIDFDFNQQDLTTSLGINTNEGVVANALMNRDADLEPGIVSYPFQTKKSEITFDVIPADNQMINFDEVKLQQQSISVDALHKKLTFAKHKYDYIFIDASPNWRLITQFAVYAADVVLIPTKHNNLFSLENAAVTIKNFIPQMQEKKKDGTPVSLPIFFNGEKITDAQLETTYKAIHGIIMNSKKEGFNLLPYFFPRYTNAKKDLHIHHLPNYADIANAHFAHVPTVYRNRNAHEYYKSLVKEYFLQ
;
A
#
# COMPACT_ATOMS: atom_id res chain seq x y z
N MET A 1 40.58 0.14 25.34
CA MET A 1 40.59 -0.06 23.87
C MET A 1 39.62 0.98 23.36
N ASP A 2 40.13 2.07 22.75
CA ASP A 2 39.25 3.14 22.29
C ASP A 2 38.33 2.58 21.21
N ILE A 3 37.03 2.67 21.44
CA ILE A 3 36.03 2.23 20.47
C ILE A 3 36.09 3.22 19.32
N ILE A 4 36.62 2.78 18.19
CA ILE A 4 36.63 3.58 16.96
C ILE A 4 35.20 3.59 16.43
N LEU A 5 34.52 4.72 16.59
CA LEU A 5 33.19 4.94 16.05
C LEU A 5 33.24 5.12 14.54
N SER A 6 32.22 4.60 13.83
CA SER A 6 31.97 4.92 12.42
C SER A 6 31.67 6.43 12.26
N PRO A 7 31.76 6.99 11.04
CA PRO A 7 31.36 8.38 10.80
C PRO A 7 29.92 8.65 11.25
N LEU A 8 28.99 7.74 10.96
CA LEU A 8 27.58 7.86 11.33
C LEU A 8 27.36 7.78 12.84
N GLN A 9 28.06 6.87 13.54
CA GLN A 9 28.06 6.80 15.00
C GLN A 9 28.64 8.07 15.63
N SER A 10 29.73 8.59 15.07
CA SER A 10 30.37 9.82 15.54
C SER A 10 29.44 11.03 15.38
N ALA A 11 28.78 11.16 14.23
CA ALA A 11 27.79 12.19 13.98
C ALA A 11 26.62 12.09 14.97
N LEU A 12 26.08 10.90 15.20
CA LEU A 12 25.00 10.68 16.16
C LEU A 12 25.43 11.02 17.60
N ALA A 13 26.63 10.61 18.02
CA ALA A 13 27.20 10.88 19.35
C ALA A 13 27.44 12.37 19.60
N SER A 14 27.74 13.13 18.54
CA SER A 14 28.03 14.57 18.63
C SER A 14 26.79 15.45 18.85
N LEU A 15 25.59 14.91 18.62
CA LEU A 15 24.36 15.68 18.76
C LEU A 15 24.03 15.92 20.25
N PRO A 16 23.76 17.16 20.68
CA PRO A 16 23.21 17.43 22.00
C PRO A 16 21.89 16.67 22.23
N PRO A 17 21.54 16.28 23.47
CA PRO A 17 20.27 15.60 23.75
C PRO A 17 19.03 16.37 23.27
N ASP A 18 19.11 17.70 23.28
CA ASP A 18 18.09 18.66 22.88
C ASP A 18 18.33 19.28 21.49
N ALA A 19 19.12 18.62 20.64
CA ALA A 19 19.47 19.12 19.31
C ALA A 19 18.23 19.58 18.53
N SER A 20 18.28 20.84 18.08
CA SER A 20 17.25 21.44 17.24
C SER A 20 17.21 20.80 15.85
N GLU A 21 16.14 21.06 15.10
CA GLU A 21 15.97 20.55 13.74
C GLU A 21 17.14 20.92 12.82
N SER A 22 17.64 22.17 12.88
CA SER A 22 18.82 22.60 12.10
C SER A 22 20.08 21.82 12.48
N ILE A 23 20.30 21.56 13.78
CA ILE A 23 21.47 20.81 14.24
C ILE A 23 21.40 19.37 13.74
N VAL A 24 20.23 18.72 13.82
CA VAL A 24 20.03 17.36 13.29
C VAL A 24 20.22 17.33 11.77
N ARG A 25 19.64 18.31 11.07
CA ARG A 25 19.72 18.46 9.60
C ARG A 25 21.16 18.58 9.13
N ASP A 26 21.95 19.44 9.75
CA ASP A 26 23.27 19.80 9.25
C ASP A 26 24.37 18.85 9.77
N ASN A 27 24.32 18.45 11.05
CA ASN A 27 25.40 17.68 11.69
C ASN A 27 25.22 16.16 11.64
N PHE A 28 24.02 15.66 11.34
CA PHE A 28 23.77 14.22 11.20
C PHE A 28 23.31 13.86 9.78
N ILE A 29 22.25 14.52 9.28
CA ILE A 29 21.67 14.13 8.00
C ILE A 29 22.59 14.50 6.82
N ARG A 30 22.93 15.79 6.70
CA ARG A 30 23.78 16.31 5.61
C ARG A 30 25.21 15.77 5.71
N ALA A 31 25.73 15.68 6.93
CA ALA A 31 27.09 15.21 7.20
C ALA A 31 27.28 13.74 6.85
N GLU A 32 26.41 12.84 7.37
CA GLU A 32 26.70 11.39 7.34
C GLU A 32 25.54 10.49 6.92
N LEU A 33 24.27 10.84 7.17
CA LEU A 33 23.16 9.93 6.84
C LEU A 33 23.02 9.75 5.33
N LEU A 34 22.99 10.83 4.55
CA LEU A 34 22.77 10.75 3.11
C LEU A 34 23.94 10.07 2.38
N SER A 35 25.18 10.31 2.82
CA SER A 35 26.37 9.61 2.32
C SER A 35 26.36 8.12 2.68
N SER A 36 25.92 7.78 3.90
CA SER A 36 25.75 6.38 4.35
C SER A 36 24.65 5.66 3.56
N LEU A 37 23.59 6.37 3.15
CA LEU A 37 22.58 5.88 2.19
C LEU A 37 23.10 5.81 0.74
N GLY A 38 24.33 6.28 0.50
CA GLY A 38 25.06 6.17 -0.75
C GLY A 38 25.01 7.41 -1.65
N PHE A 39 24.40 8.53 -1.24
CA PHE A 39 24.31 9.73 -2.09
C PHE A 39 25.53 10.63 -1.93
N THR A 40 26.05 11.15 -3.04
CA THR A 40 27.13 12.14 -3.06
C THR A 40 26.59 13.57 -2.93
N ASN A 41 27.48 14.55 -2.70
CA ASN A 41 27.08 15.96 -2.61
C ASN A 41 26.44 16.52 -3.89
N THR A 42 26.76 15.95 -5.06
CA THR A 42 26.16 16.35 -6.35
C THR A 42 24.80 15.68 -6.61
N GLU A 43 24.41 14.74 -5.75
CA GLU A 43 23.18 13.95 -5.83
C GLU A 43 22.13 14.39 -4.79
N ILE A 44 22.36 15.52 -4.11
CA ILE A 44 21.55 16.01 -2.99
C ILE A 44 21.19 17.48 -3.22
N ILE A 45 19.94 17.83 -2.98
CA ILE A 45 19.45 19.21 -2.93
C ILE A 45 18.82 19.48 -1.57
N SER A 46 19.21 20.57 -0.93
CA SER A 46 18.57 21.07 0.29
C SER A 46 17.34 21.93 -0.04
N GLU A 47 16.35 21.96 0.85
CA GLU A 47 15.16 22.82 0.75
C GLU A 47 14.44 22.67 -0.59
N TYR A 48 14.19 21.42 -0.99
CA TYR A 48 13.65 21.10 -2.30
C TYR A 48 12.15 21.45 -2.41
N ASN A 49 11.79 22.23 -3.43
CA ASN A 49 10.40 22.56 -3.73
C ASN A 49 9.71 21.41 -4.48
N THR A 50 8.77 20.76 -3.81
CA THR A 50 8.06 19.58 -4.34
C THR A 50 7.00 19.91 -5.38
N GLY A 51 6.66 21.19 -5.59
CA GLY A 51 5.64 21.62 -6.55
C GLY A 51 4.22 21.38 -6.03
N GLY A 52 3.80 22.22 -5.08
CA GLY A 52 2.46 22.17 -4.48
C GLY A 52 2.32 21.27 -3.25
N GLY A 53 3.32 20.41 -2.97
CA GLY A 53 3.38 19.56 -1.78
C GLY A 53 4.05 20.20 -0.56
N GLY A 54 4.69 21.36 -0.73
CA GLY A 54 5.54 22.04 0.25
C GLY A 54 7.03 21.97 -0.09
N ILE A 55 7.88 22.39 0.86
CA ILE A 55 9.33 22.25 0.79
C ILE A 55 9.74 21.08 1.70
N THR A 56 10.68 20.25 1.27
CA THR A 56 11.29 19.17 2.08
C THR A 56 12.75 19.50 2.36
N ASP A 57 13.29 19.06 3.51
CA ASP A 57 14.65 19.41 3.92
C ASP A 57 15.70 18.94 2.93
N PHE A 58 15.54 17.72 2.41
CA PHE A 58 16.40 17.18 1.37
C PHE A 58 15.64 16.40 0.31
N ALA A 59 16.09 16.53 -0.93
CA ALA A 59 15.81 15.58 -2.00
C ALA A 59 17.12 14.96 -2.48
N ALA A 60 17.08 13.69 -2.89
CA ALA A 60 18.25 13.00 -3.41
C ALA A 60 17.92 12.11 -4.61
N ARG A 61 18.87 11.97 -5.53
CA ARG A 61 18.81 11.09 -6.71
C ARG A 61 20.22 10.80 -7.22
N LYS A 62 20.44 9.57 -7.69
CA LYS A 62 21.68 9.17 -8.35
C LYS A 62 21.90 9.91 -9.69
N ASN A 63 23.13 10.36 -9.94
CA ASN A 63 23.49 10.96 -11.22
C ASN A 63 23.51 9.90 -12.33
N THR A 64 23.19 10.31 -13.56
CA THR A 64 23.18 9.42 -14.73
C THR A 64 23.91 10.06 -15.90
N GLY A 65 25.16 9.65 -16.14
CA GLY A 65 26.00 10.28 -17.16
C GLY A 65 26.23 11.75 -16.82
N ASP A 66 25.90 12.65 -17.76
CA ASP A 66 26.00 14.10 -17.58
C ASP A 66 24.80 14.73 -16.84
N ASP A 67 23.75 13.94 -16.56
CA ASP A 67 22.60 14.39 -15.76
C ASP A 67 22.96 14.38 -14.26
N ILE A 68 23.34 15.57 -13.77
CA ILE A 68 23.70 15.83 -12.39
C ILE A 68 22.52 16.43 -11.65
N PHE A 69 22.03 15.74 -10.62
CA PHE A 69 20.80 16.13 -9.94
C PHE A 69 20.89 17.51 -9.29
N LEU A 70 22.03 17.88 -8.70
CA LEU A 70 22.27 19.22 -8.12
C LEU A 70 22.05 20.37 -9.11
N HIS A 71 22.21 20.13 -10.42
CA HIS A 71 22.00 21.15 -11.45
C HIS A 71 20.57 21.12 -12.00
N GLU A 72 20.09 19.93 -12.37
CA GLU A 72 18.79 19.79 -13.04
C GLU A 72 17.60 19.87 -12.08
N SER A 73 17.79 19.48 -10.82
CA SER A 73 16.78 19.55 -9.75
C SER A 73 15.43 18.91 -10.10
N ASN A 74 15.45 17.89 -10.96
CA ASN A 74 14.26 17.20 -11.43
C ASN A 74 14.30 15.71 -11.10
N ASN A 75 13.11 15.10 -11.06
CA ASN A 75 12.92 13.67 -10.88
C ASN A 75 13.54 13.04 -9.61
N PRO A 76 13.41 13.63 -8.41
CA PRO A 76 14.02 13.08 -7.18
C PRO A 76 13.63 11.61 -6.97
N LEU A 77 14.52 10.83 -6.35
CA LEU A 77 14.26 9.45 -5.94
C LEU A 77 13.75 9.39 -4.50
N LEU A 78 14.41 10.14 -3.62
CA LEU A 78 14.20 10.17 -2.17
C LEU A 78 13.89 11.58 -1.72
N LEU A 79 12.90 11.75 -0.84
CA LEU A 79 12.69 12.95 -0.03
C LEU A 79 12.99 12.64 1.44
N LEU A 80 13.52 13.60 2.20
CA LEU A 80 13.83 13.43 3.62
C LEU A 80 13.38 14.65 4.41
N GLU A 81 12.59 14.40 5.47
CA GLU A 81 12.12 15.38 6.43
C GLU A 81 12.84 15.21 7.78
N ALA A 82 13.54 16.26 8.22
CA ALA A 82 14.28 16.33 9.46
C ALA A 82 13.39 16.87 10.59
N LYS A 83 13.62 16.44 11.82
CA LYS A 83 13.00 17.00 13.02
C LYS A 83 14.02 17.11 14.15
N GLY A 84 13.78 17.98 15.14
CA GLY A 84 14.62 18.07 16.34
C GLY A 84 14.47 16.85 17.27
N LYS A 85 15.53 16.49 18.01
CA LYS A 85 15.58 15.27 18.85
C LYS A 85 14.48 15.20 19.93
N CYS A 86 14.05 16.35 20.45
CA CYS A 86 12.99 16.42 21.47
C CYS A 86 11.58 16.16 20.92
N LEU A 87 11.38 16.22 19.60
CA LEU A 87 10.07 15.97 19.02
C LEU A 87 9.80 14.48 19.04
N ASN A 88 8.75 14.06 19.77
CA ASN A 88 8.32 12.67 19.74
C ASN A 88 7.78 12.33 18.32
N ILE A 89 8.42 11.39 17.65
CA ILE A 89 7.98 10.84 16.36
C ILE A 89 7.67 9.35 16.43
N ASP A 90 7.40 8.85 17.64
CA ASP A 90 6.88 7.51 17.89
C ASP A 90 5.53 7.36 17.19
N GLN A 91 5.24 6.13 16.76
CA GLN A 91 3.99 5.81 16.09
C GLN A 91 2.79 6.20 16.98
N ASP A 92 1.70 6.60 16.32
CA ASP A 92 0.43 7.00 16.95
C ASP A 92 0.43 8.31 17.76
N THR A 93 1.53 9.09 17.73
CA THR A 93 1.53 10.45 18.28
C THR A 93 0.90 11.47 17.31
N PRO A 94 0.30 12.57 17.82
CA PRO A 94 -0.22 13.65 16.96
C PRO A 94 0.87 14.30 16.08
N SER A 95 2.07 14.45 16.62
CA SER A 95 3.27 14.94 15.93
C SER A 95 3.64 14.01 14.77
N TYR A 96 3.78 12.70 15.04
CA TYR A 96 4.02 11.70 14.00
C TYR A 96 2.97 11.76 12.87
N THR A 97 1.69 11.81 13.24
CA THR A 97 0.59 11.90 12.26
C THR A 97 0.70 13.15 11.38
N SER A 98 1.10 14.28 11.95
CA SER A 98 1.31 15.53 11.21
C SER A 98 2.50 15.44 10.25
N ILE A 99 3.63 14.90 10.72
CA ILE A 99 4.86 14.74 9.92
C ILE A 99 4.62 13.78 8.75
N VAL A 100 3.99 12.63 8.99
CA VAL A 100 3.67 11.67 7.91
C VAL A 100 2.71 12.30 6.90
N ARG A 101 1.74 13.12 7.34
CA ARG A 101 0.85 13.85 6.41
C ARG A 101 1.63 14.85 5.56
N GLN A 102 2.58 15.58 6.15
CA GLN A 102 3.46 16.50 5.44
C GLN A 102 4.32 15.76 4.40
N LEU A 103 5.00 14.67 4.80
CA LEU A 103 5.79 13.84 3.89
C LEU A 103 4.94 13.30 2.73
N LYS A 104 3.72 12.83 3.01
CA LYS A 104 2.79 12.36 1.97
C LYS A 104 2.43 13.47 0.98
N SER A 105 2.18 14.69 1.47
CA SER A 105 1.92 15.86 0.63
C SER A 105 3.12 16.19 -0.27
N GLN A 106 4.32 16.23 0.29
CA GLN A 106 5.58 16.46 -0.41
C GLN A 106 5.82 15.41 -1.50
N LEU A 107 5.70 14.12 -1.18
CA LEU A 107 5.87 13.01 -2.13
C LEU A 107 4.85 13.04 -3.27
N LEU A 108 3.65 13.59 -3.05
CA LEU A 108 2.62 13.77 -4.07
C LEU A 108 2.72 15.11 -4.82
N GLY A 109 3.75 15.91 -4.56
CA GLY A 109 4.05 17.13 -5.30
C GLY A 109 4.30 16.88 -6.79
N ALA A 110 4.02 17.89 -7.62
CA ALA A 110 4.13 17.80 -9.08
C ALA A 110 5.57 17.55 -9.57
N ASN A 111 6.57 18.02 -8.81
CA ASN A 111 8.00 17.81 -9.09
C ASN A 111 8.53 16.49 -8.52
N CYS A 112 7.68 15.68 -7.90
CA CYS A 112 8.07 14.45 -7.19
C CYS A 112 7.44 13.20 -7.82
N LYS A 113 6.98 13.25 -9.07
CA LYS A 113 6.34 12.10 -9.74
C LYS A 113 7.22 10.85 -9.78
N SER A 114 8.53 11.00 -9.92
CA SER A 114 9.53 9.93 -9.90
C SER A 114 9.92 9.47 -8.49
N ALA A 115 9.59 10.24 -7.44
CA ALA A 115 9.99 9.91 -6.08
C ALA A 115 9.39 8.57 -5.67
N GLN A 116 10.23 7.69 -5.13
CA GLN A 116 9.85 6.35 -4.69
C GLN A 116 9.97 6.19 -3.19
N TRP A 117 10.75 7.04 -2.53
CA TRP A 117 11.08 6.90 -1.13
C TRP A 117 10.92 8.22 -0.37
N GLY A 118 10.49 8.10 0.88
CA GLY A 118 10.46 9.20 1.84
C GLY A 118 11.06 8.75 3.17
N ILE A 119 11.86 9.59 3.81
CA ILE A 119 12.38 9.35 5.15
C ILE A 119 11.89 10.46 6.08
N ILE A 120 11.54 10.08 7.31
CA ILE A 120 11.43 11.01 8.43
C ILE A 120 12.43 10.61 9.50
N THR A 121 13.11 11.57 10.11
CA THR A 121 14.02 11.28 11.22
C THR A 121 14.23 12.48 12.13
N ASN A 122 14.43 12.21 13.41
CA ASN A 122 14.90 13.18 14.39
C ASN A 122 16.26 12.78 15.00
N ALA A 123 17.01 11.88 14.33
CA ALA A 123 18.22 11.22 14.80
C ALA A 123 18.08 10.33 16.05
N ASN A 124 16.97 10.36 16.79
CA ASN A 124 16.62 9.33 17.78
C ASN A 124 15.83 8.19 17.15
N HIS A 125 15.04 8.51 16.14
CA HIS A 125 14.23 7.57 15.39
C HIS A 125 14.31 7.87 13.89
N VAL A 126 14.10 6.83 13.08
CA VAL A 126 14.01 6.93 11.63
C VAL A 126 12.91 6.02 11.10
N GLN A 127 12.20 6.47 10.08
CA GLN A 127 11.27 5.62 9.36
C GLN A 127 11.37 5.85 7.86
N LEU A 128 11.37 4.74 7.12
CA LEU A 128 11.31 4.72 5.67
C LEU A 128 9.88 4.50 5.19
N PHE A 129 9.47 5.27 4.20
CA PHE A 129 8.21 5.15 3.48
C PHE A 129 8.49 4.87 2.01
N LYS A 130 7.66 4.02 1.41
CA LYS A 130 7.66 3.75 -0.02
C LYS A 130 6.46 4.42 -0.68
N LYS A 131 6.69 4.94 -1.88
CA LYS A 131 5.67 5.50 -2.76
C LYS A 131 5.52 4.61 -3.99
N HIS A 132 4.29 4.23 -4.31
CA HIS A 132 3.91 3.57 -5.54
C HIS A 132 2.75 4.31 -6.19
N GLY A 133 3.06 5.17 -7.15
CA GLY A 133 2.09 6.12 -7.72
C GLY A 133 1.51 7.03 -6.62
N LYS A 134 0.22 6.93 -6.31
CA LYS A 134 -0.40 7.69 -5.20
C LYS A 134 -0.33 7.02 -3.83
N VAL A 135 -0.02 5.73 -3.78
CA VAL A 135 -0.01 4.98 -2.52
C VAL A 135 1.31 5.22 -1.81
N ILE A 136 1.25 5.72 -0.58
CA ILE A 136 2.43 5.94 0.27
C ILE A 136 2.23 5.19 1.60
N TYR A 137 3.12 4.26 1.87
CA TYR A 137 3.01 3.30 2.96
C TYR A 137 4.37 3.06 3.64
N PRO A 138 4.38 2.63 4.91
CA PRO A 138 5.62 2.30 5.61
C PRO A 138 6.38 1.19 4.88
N ALA A 139 7.71 1.33 4.81
CA ALA A 139 8.62 0.26 4.39
C ALA A 139 9.44 -0.29 5.58
N THR A 140 9.39 0.42 6.71
CA THR A 140 9.86 0.02 8.02
C THR A 140 8.86 0.50 9.09
N ILE A 141 8.91 -0.10 10.28
CA ILE A 141 8.41 0.57 11.49
C ILE A 141 9.25 1.82 11.80
N CYS A 142 8.82 2.61 12.78
CA CYS A 142 9.65 3.69 13.32
C CYS A 142 10.76 3.03 14.16
N LEU A 143 11.99 3.07 13.67
CA LEU A 143 13.15 2.38 14.24
C LEU A 143 13.92 3.35 15.13
N GLU A 144 14.24 2.93 16.35
CA GLU A 144 15.14 3.65 17.25
C GLU A 144 16.58 3.61 16.73
N LEU A 145 17.28 4.73 16.84
CA LEU A 145 18.68 4.91 16.50
C LEU A 145 19.51 5.06 17.77
N THR A 146 20.44 4.14 17.97
CA THR A 146 21.43 4.16 19.04
C THR A 146 22.83 4.05 18.44
N LEU A 147 23.86 4.36 19.22
CA LEU A 147 25.25 4.17 18.78
C LEU A 147 25.55 2.72 18.41
N GLU A 148 24.84 1.75 19.00
CA GLU A 148 25.07 0.33 18.75
C GLU A 148 24.40 -0.16 17.45
N ASN A 149 23.31 0.47 17.02
CA ASN A 149 22.49 -0.03 15.92
C ASN A 149 22.45 0.85 14.66
N VAL A 150 22.92 2.10 14.73
CA VAL A 150 22.68 3.11 13.68
C VAL A 150 23.18 2.66 12.30
N ASP A 151 24.37 2.07 12.23
CA ASP A 151 24.94 1.56 10.97
C ASP A 151 24.12 0.40 10.39
N GLN A 152 23.65 -0.52 11.24
CA GLN A 152 22.80 -1.63 10.82
C GLN A 152 21.45 -1.12 10.29
N VAL A 153 20.80 -0.21 11.03
CA VAL A 153 19.51 0.35 10.64
C VAL A 153 19.61 1.09 9.31
N VAL A 154 20.62 1.94 9.14
CA VAL A 154 20.85 2.67 7.90
C VAL A 154 21.23 1.73 6.75
N GLY A 155 22.00 0.66 7.01
CA GLY A 155 22.29 -0.38 6.04
C GLY A 155 21.03 -1.11 5.53
N VAL A 156 20.06 -1.39 6.40
CA VAL A 156 18.77 -1.98 6.02
C VAL A 156 17.95 -1.00 5.17
N ILE A 157 17.90 0.29 5.56
CA ILE A 157 17.21 1.33 4.80
C ILE A 157 17.84 1.48 3.40
N LYS A 158 19.17 1.55 3.32
CA LYS A 158 19.91 1.61 2.06
C LYS A 158 19.57 0.43 1.15
N SER A 159 19.62 -0.80 1.68
CA SER A 159 19.31 -2.01 0.92
C SER A 159 17.88 -1.99 0.35
N LYS A 160 16.91 -1.44 1.09
CA LYS A 160 15.53 -1.24 0.60
C LYS A 160 15.47 -0.21 -0.52
N ILE A 161 16.15 0.93 -0.38
CA ILE A 161 16.19 1.99 -1.39
C ILE A 161 16.86 1.49 -2.69
N GLU A 162 17.93 0.70 -2.57
CA GLU A 162 18.67 0.11 -3.69
C GLU A 162 17.91 -1.05 -4.35
N SER A 163 16.98 -1.70 -3.63
CA SER A 163 16.12 -2.72 -4.21
C SER A 163 15.18 -2.10 -5.25
N ASN A 164 15.55 -2.20 -6.53
CA ASN A 164 14.76 -1.68 -7.63
C ASN A 164 13.39 -2.35 -7.70
N HIS A 165 12.39 -1.55 -8.10
CA HIS A 165 11.03 -1.91 -8.49
C HIS A 165 10.43 -3.13 -7.78
N GLN A 166 9.54 -2.86 -6.81
CA GLN A 166 8.68 -3.92 -6.26
C GLN A 166 7.23 -3.54 -6.45
N ALA A 167 6.46 -4.50 -6.94
CA ALA A 167 5.01 -4.44 -7.09
C ALA A 167 4.33 -3.88 -5.84
N LEU A 168 3.27 -3.11 -6.03
CA LEU A 168 2.32 -2.84 -4.95
C LEU A 168 1.39 -4.04 -4.78
N THR A 169 1.46 -4.70 -3.62
CA THR A 169 0.55 -5.80 -3.28
C THR A 169 -0.68 -5.25 -2.57
N VAL A 170 -1.86 -5.45 -3.17
CA VAL A 170 -3.14 -4.89 -2.72
C VAL A 170 -4.11 -6.02 -2.44
N THR A 171 -4.60 -6.13 -1.22
CA THR A 171 -5.69 -7.06 -0.89
C THR A 171 -7.01 -6.33 -0.94
N ILE A 172 -7.95 -6.82 -1.75
CA ILE A 172 -9.32 -6.30 -1.80
C ILE A 172 -10.12 -7.03 -0.74
N TYR A 173 -10.53 -6.33 0.33
CA TYR A 173 -11.17 -6.97 1.46
C TYR A 173 -12.23 -6.10 2.14
N ASN A 174 -13.31 -6.77 2.55
CA ASN A 174 -14.27 -6.33 3.54
C ASN A 174 -14.87 -7.60 4.14
N ASN A 175 -15.19 -7.58 5.42
CA ASN A 175 -15.83 -8.68 6.13
C ASN A 175 -17.32 -8.88 5.74
N LYS A 176 -17.68 -8.62 4.48
CA LYS A 176 -19.01 -8.76 3.91
C LYS A 176 -18.94 -9.33 2.49
N GLY A 177 -19.81 -10.30 2.20
CA GLY A 177 -20.04 -10.81 0.84
C GLY A 177 -20.86 -9.85 -0.03
N GLY A 178 -20.74 -9.95 -1.35
CA GLY A 178 -21.60 -9.22 -2.29
C GLY A 178 -21.40 -7.70 -2.34
N ILE A 179 -20.23 -7.20 -1.92
CA ILE A 179 -19.84 -5.77 -2.02
C ILE A 179 -18.97 -5.45 -3.25
N GLY A 180 -18.82 -6.43 -4.17
CA GLY A 180 -18.07 -6.30 -5.42
C GLY A 180 -16.55 -6.34 -5.29
N LYS A 181 -16.00 -7.15 -4.37
CA LYS A 181 -14.54 -7.38 -4.23
C LYS A 181 -13.93 -7.93 -5.51
N THR A 182 -14.38 -9.11 -5.92
CA THR A 182 -14.00 -9.81 -7.16
C THR A 182 -14.13 -8.93 -8.40
N THR A 183 -15.30 -8.31 -8.59
CA THR A 183 -15.54 -7.41 -9.72
C THR A 183 -14.55 -6.24 -9.73
N THR A 184 -14.25 -5.68 -8.56
CA THR A 184 -13.24 -4.61 -8.42
C THR A 184 -11.85 -5.13 -8.79
N THR A 185 -11.45 -6.30 -8.28
CA THR A 185 -10.15 -6.92 -8.55
C THR A 185 -9.93 -7.12 -10.05
N VAL A 186 -10.88 -7.79 -10.73
CA VAL A 186 -10.79 -8.09 -12.16
C VAL A 186 -10.71 -6.82 -13.01
N ASN A 187 -11.59 -5.85 -12.74
CA ASN A 187 -11.65 -4.64 -13.55
C ASN A 187 -10.51 -3.65 -13.27
N LEU A 188 -9.98 -3.60 -12.04
CA LEU A 188 -8.75 -2.85 -11.74
C LEU A 188 -7.57 -3.42 -12.52
N ALA A 189 -7.39 -4.74 -12.49
CA ALA A 189 -6.31 -5.40 -13.19
C ALA A 189 -6.41 -5.21 -14.71
N ALA A 190 -7.60 -5.43 -15.25
CA ALA A 190 -7.88 -5.23 -16.66
C ALA A 190 -7.60 -3.78 -17.11
N PHE A 191 -8.02 -2.79 -16.32
CA PHE A 191 -7.78 -1.38 -16.63
C PHE A 191 -6.31 -0.97 -16.50
N LEU A 192 -5.58 -1.48 -15.50
CA LEU A 192 -4.15 -1.22 -15.37
C LEU A 192 -3.35 -1.88 -16.50
N ALA A 193 -3.73 -3.10 -16.92
CA ALA A 193 -3.15 -3.76 -18.08
C ALA A 193 -3.38 -2.97 -19.39
N LEU A 194 -4.56 -2.34 -19.56
CA LEU A 194 -4.82 -1.39 -20.66
C LEU A 194 -3.84 -0.21 -20.69
N LEU A 195 -3.32 0.19 -19.53
CA LEU A 195 -2.32 1.25 -19.40
C LEU A 195 -0.88 0.74 -19.51
N GLY A 196 -0.69 -0.53 -19.91
CA GLY A 196 0.61 -1.17 -20.08
C GLY A 196 1.28 -1.59 -18.77
N LYS A 197 0.53 -1.67 -17.65
CA LYS A 197 1.06 -2.18 -16.38
C LYS A 197 1.07 -3.71 -16.37
N LYS A 198 2.12 -4.29 -15.81
CA LYS A 198 2.18 -5.73 -15.53
C LYS A 198 1.40 -6.00 -14.26
N VAL A 199 0.33 -6.80 -14.37
CA VAL A 199 -0.56 -7.08 -13.24
C VAL A 199 -0.69 -8.57 -13.02
N LEU A 200 -0.59 -8.98 -11.75
CA LEU A 200 -0.98 -10.30 -11.27
C LEU A 200 -2.23 -10.16 -10.42
N ILE A 201 -3.23 -11.02 -10.63
CA ILE A 201 -4.35 -11.17 -9.70
C ILE A 201 -4.42 -12.58 -9.14
N ILE A 202 -4.90 -12.72 -7.91
CA ILE A 202 -4.95 -13.99 -7.19
C ILE A 202 -6.37 -14.19 -6.67
N ASP A 203 -6.99 -15.31 -7.03
CA ASP A 203 -8.26 -15.75 -6.45
C ASP A 203 -7.99 -16.48 -5.14
N PHE A 204 -8.14 -15.77 -4.02
CA PHE A 204 -7.97 -16.29 -2.67
C PHE A 204 -9.34 -16.41 -1.96
N ASP A 205 -10.42 -16.59 -2.73
CA ASP A 205 -11.76 -16.98 -2.27
C ASP A 205 -12.14 -18.36 -2.80
N PHE A 206 -11.42 -19.37 -2.32
CA PHE A 206 -11.52 -20.76 -2.80
C PHE A 206 -12.92 -21.40 -2.71
N ASN A 207 -13.81 -20.86 -1.86
CA ASN A 207 -15.17 -21.38 -1.69
C ASN A 207 -16.15 -20.87 -2.76
N GLN A 208 -15.91 -19.68 -3.32
CA GLN A 208 -16.78 -19.09 -4.35
C GLN A 208 -16.13 -19.18 -5.73
N GLN A 209 -14.81 -18.99 -5.81
CA GLN A 209 -14.06 -19.04 -7.07
C GLN A 209 -14.60 -18.06 -8.13
N ASP A 210 -15.23 -16.97 -7.67
CA ASP A 210 -15.93 -16.01 -8.52
C ASP A 210 -14.96 -15.33 -9.49
N LEU A 211 -13.72 -15.06 -9.07
CA LEU A 211 -12.71 -14.41 -9.91
C LEU A 211 -12.36 -15.34 -11.07
N THR A 212 -11.98 -16.58 -10.74
CA THR A 212 -11.60 -17.62 -11.71
C THR A 212 -12.73 -17.88 -12.72
N THR A 213 -13.94 -18.09 -12.20
CA THR A 213 -15.13 -18.35 -13.01
C THR A 213 -15.46 -17.16 -13.92
N SER A 214 -15.38 -15.93 -13.41
CA SER A 214 -15.69 -14.72 -14.19
C SER A 214 -14.73 -14.47 -15.36
N LEU A 215 -13.56 -15.11 -15.37
CA LEU A 215 -12.58 -15.04 -16.45
C LEU A 215 -12.62 -16.26 -17.38
N GLY A 216 -13.43 -17.28 -17.06
CA GLY A 216 -13.52 -18.50 -17.87
C GLY A 216 -12.23 -19.32 -17.87
N ILE A 217 -11.43 -19.21 -16.80
CA ILE A 217 -10.16 -19.94 -16.62
C ILE A 217 -10.42 -21.17 -15.75
N ASN A 218 -9.69 -22.26 -15.99
CA ASN A 218 -9.73 -23.43 -15.13
C ASN A 218 -9.07 -23.17 -13.78
N THR A 219 -9.61 -23.78 -12.73
CA THR A 219 -9.00 -23.80 -11.40
C THR A 219 -7.66 -24.53 -11.42
N ASN A 220 -6.79 -24.15 -10.48
CA ASN A 220 -5.62 -24.94 -10.12
C ASN A 220 -6.03 -26.25 -9.44
N GLU A 221 -5.23 -27.28 -9.64
CA GLU A 221 -5.39 -28.59 -9.01
C GLU A 221 -4.23 -28.87 -8.05
N GLY A 222 -4.25 -28.23 -6.89
CA GLY A 222 -3.30 -28.45 -5.80
C GLY A 222 -2.02 -27.64 -5.85
N VAL A 223 -1.78 -26.78 -6.85
CA VAL A 223 -0.57 -25.96 -6.94
C VAL A 223 -0.46 -24.95 -5.79
N VAL A 224 -1.53 -24.19 -5.53
CA VAL A 224 -1.56 -23.19 -4.45
C VAL A 224 -1.56 -23.90 -3.10
N ALA A 225 -2.31 -25.00 -2.97
CA ALA A 225 -2.32 -25.80 -1.75
C ALA A 225 -0.91 -26.33 -1.42
N ASN A 226 -0.24 -26.92 -2.40
CA ASN A 226 1.13 -27.42 -2.28
C ASN A 226 2.11 -26.30 -1.94
N ALA A 227 2.02 -25.14 -2.61
CA ALA A 227 2.88 -23.99 -2.35
C ALA A 227 2.74 -23.45 -0.92
N LEU A 228 1.52 -23.42 -0.37
CA LEU A 228 1.29 -22.95 1.01
C LEU A 228 1.76 -23.95 2.06
N MET A 229 1.69 -25.26 1.78
CA MET A 229 2.06 -26.33 2.73
C MET A 229 3.54 -26.69 2.69
N ASN A 230 4.18 -26.61 1.51
CA ASN A 230 5.54 -27.09 1.31
C ASN A 230 6.49 -25.93 1.05
N ARG A 231 7.58 -25.90 1.81
CA ARG A 231 8.57 -24.81 1.76
C ARG A 231 9.19 -24.63 0.38
N ASP A 232 9.41 -25.73 -0.35
CA ASP A 232 10.12 -25.74 -1.62
C ASP A 232 9.20 -25.68 -2.85
N ALA A 233 7.88 -25.63 -2.64
CA ALA A 233 6.90 -25.53 -3.73
C ALA A 233 6.58 -24.06 -4.07
N ASP A 234 6.57 -23.70 -5.34
CA ASP A 234 6.33 -22.33 -5.80
C ASP A 234 4.92 -22.11 -6.34
N LEU A 235 4.47 -20.85 -6.35
CA LEU A 235 3.20 -20.44 -6.98
C LEU A 235 3.31 -20.24 -8.50
N GLU A 236 4.53 -20.04 -9.01
CA GLU A 236 4.78 -19.72 -10.42
C GLU A 236 4.19 -20.75 -11.41
N PRO A 237 4.22 -22.07 -11.16
CA PRO A 237 3.58 -23.06 -12.04
C PRO A 237 2.05 -22.92 -12.14
N GLY A 238 1.40 -22.24 -11.20
CA GLY A 238 -0.05 -22.05 -11.16
C GLY A 238 -0.51 -20.74 -11.80
N ILE A 239 0.40 -19.99 -12.42
CA ILE A 239 0.09 -18.74 -13.11
C ILE A 239 -0.43 -19.03 -14.52
N VAL A 240 -1.54 -18.39 -14.87
CA VAL A 240 -2.15 -18.41 -16.19
C VAL A 240 -2.30 -16.98 -16.71
N SER A 241 -1.87 -16.72 -17.93
CA SER A 241 -2.11 -15.43 -18.58
C SER A 241 -3.53 -15.34 -19.13
N TYR A 242 -4.22 -14.21 -18.88
CA TYR A 242 -5.51 -13.89 -19.45
C TYR A 242 -5.35 -12.93 -20.65
N PRO A 243 -5.46 -13.40 -21.91
CA PRO A 243 -5.36 -12.55 -23.08
C PRO A 243 -6.69 -11.88 -23.43
N PHE A 244 -6.62 -10.65 -23.92
CA PHE A 244 -7.75 -9.95 -24.53
C PHE A 244 -7.31 -9.20 -25.78
N GLN A 245 -7.92 -9.55 -26.92
CA GLN A 245 -7.62 -8.92 -28.20
C GLN A 245 -8.37 -7.60 -28.36
N THR A 246 -7.64 -6.49 -28.50
CA THR A 246 -8.22 -5.22 -28.94
C THR A 246 -8.00 -5.01 -30.45
N LYS A 247 -8.57 -3.92 -30.99
CA LYS A 247 -8.31 -3.52 -32.38
C LYS A 247 -6.83 -3.19 -32.67
N LYS A 248 -6.04 -2.84 -31.65
CA LYS A 248 -4.66 -2.35 -31.81
C LYS A 248 -3.61 -3.37 -31.39
N SER A 249 -3.87 -4.11 -30.33
CA SER A 249 -2.94 -5.06 -29.73
C SER A 249 -3.67 -6.07 -28.85
N GLU A 250 -2.99 -7.16 -28.54
CA GLU A 250 -3.36 -8.00 -27.42
C GLU A 250 -2.96 -7.31 -26.10
N ILE A 251 -3.81 -7.44 -25.09
CA ILE A 251 -3.57 -6.99 -23.72
C ILE A 251 -3.61 -8.24 -22.85
N THR A 252 -2.71 -8.32 -21.87
CA THR A 252 -2.66 -9.45 -20.94
C THR A 252 -2.46 -8.97 -19.51
N PHE A 253 -3.01 -9.73 -18.57
CA PHE A 253 -2.61 -9.76 -17.17
C PHE A 253 -2.57 -11.21 -16.71
N ASP A 254 -1.79 -11.48 -15.66
CA ASP A 254 -1.61 -12.82 -15.15
C ASP A 254 -2.54 -13.10 -13.97
N VAL A 255 -2.92 -14.36 -13.82
CA VAL A 255 -3.88 -14.84 -12.83
C VAL A 255 -3.27 -16.04 -12.12
N ILE A 256 -3.39 -16.10 -10.79
CA ILE A 256 -3.34 -17.36 -10.05
C ILE A 256 -4.80 -17.74 -9.77
N PRO A 257 -5.36 -18.71 -10.52
CA PRO A 257 -6.71 -19.19 -10.30
C PRO A 257 -6.90 -19.80 -8.91
N ALA A 258 -8.17 -19.87 -8.48
CA ALA A 258 -8.56 -20.60 -7.29
C ALA A 258 -8.12 -22.06 -7.40
N ASP A 259 -7.79 -22.66 -6.27
CA ASP A 259 -7.32 -24.04 -6.20
C ASP A 259 -8.38 -24.94 -5.56
N ASN A 260 -8.81 -25.98 -6.26
CA ASN A 260 -9.85 -26.88 -5.80
C ASN A 260 -9.46 -27.66 -4.54
N GLN A 261 -8.17 -27.96 -4.35
CA GLN A 261 -7.71 -28.66 -3.16
C GLN A 261 -7.81 -27.76 -1.92
N MET A 262 -7.78 -26.43 -2.07
CA MET A 262 -7.92 -25.48 -0.95
C MET A 262 -9.27 -25.54 -0.25
N ILE A 263 -10.34 -26.00 -0.92
CA ILE A 263 -11.66 -26.20 -0.29
C ILE A 263 -11.59 -27.23 0.85
N ASN A 264 -10.69 -28.22 0.73
CA ASN A 264 -10.53 -29.30 1.69
C ASN A 264 -9.68 -28.91 2.91
N PHE A 265 -9.05 -27.74 2.90
CA PHE A 265 -8.22 -27.21 3.99
C PHE A 265 -9.04 -26.25 4.85
N ASP A 266 -9.74 -26.80 5.82
CA ASP A 266 -10.36 -26.01 6.86
C ASP A 266 -9.32 -25.44 7.83
N GLU A 267 -9.78 -24.53 8.69
CA GLU A 267 -8.93 -23.84 9.65
C GLU A 267 -8.23 -24.82 10.62
N VAL A 268 -8.87 -25.95 10.93
CA VAL A 268 -8.30 -26.99 11.81
C VAL A 268 -7.09 -27.65 11.16
N LYS A 269 -7.18 -28.07 9.89
CA LYS A 269 -6.05 -28.68 9.18
C LYS A 269 -4.88 -27.73 9.02
N LEU A 270 -5.15 -26.47 8.66
CA LEU A 270 -4.10 -25.46 8.50
C LEU A 270 -3.38 -25.19 9.83
N GLN A 271 -4.12 -25.16 10.94
CA GLN A 271 -3.55 -25.03 12.29
C GLN A 271 -2.76 -26.28 12.71
N GLN A 272 -3.26 -27.48 12.46
CA GLN A 272 -2.56 -28.73 12.73
C GLN A 272 -1.23 -28.82 11.97
N GLN A 273 -1.21 -28.35 10.73
CA GLN A 273 0.00 -28.27 9.89
C GLN A 273 0.92 -27.10 10.27
N SER A 274 0.55 -26.29 11.28
CA SER A 274 1.34 -25.15 11.76
C SER A 274 1.72 -24.17 10.65
N ILE A 275 0.83 -23.98 9.66
CA ILE A 275 1.10 -23.06 8.56
C ILE A 275 1.07 -21.62 9.10
N SER A 276 2.21 -20.93 8.93
CA SER A 276 2.37 -19.55 9.38
C SER A 276 1.55 -18.58 8.53
N VAL A 277 1.07 -17.50 9.17
CA VAL A 277 0.29 -16.43 8.51
C VAL A 277 1.03 -15.77 7.35
N ASP A 278 2.36 -15.84 7.35
CA ASP A 278 3.24 -15.26 6.34
C ASP A 278 3.50 -16.17 5.12
N ALA A 279 2.86 -17.33 5.06
CA ALA A 279 3.07 -18.32 3.99
C ALA A 279 2.87 -17.70 2.60
N LEU A 280 1.72 -17.07 2.34
CA LEU A 280 1.46 -16.42 1.05
C LEU A 280 2.46 -15.28 0.78
N HIS A 281 2.78 -14.47 1.78
CA HIS A 281 3.73 -13.36 1.63
C HIS A 281 5.10 -13.82 1.13
N LYS A 282 5.63 -14.89 1.74
CA LYS A 282 6.91 -15.49 1.34
C LYS A 282 6.84 -16.00 -0.10
N LYS A 283 5.75 -16.69 -0.45
CA LYS A 283 5.56 -17.26 -1.79
C LYS A 283 5.35 -16.22 -2.88
N LEU A 284 4.96 -14.98 -2.55
CA LEU A 284 4.84 -13.88 -3.51
C LEU A 284 6.12 -13.08 -3.75
N THR A 285 7.24 -13.45 -3.11
CA THR A 285 8.51 -12.73 -3.26
C THR A 285 8.99 -12.67 -4.71
N PHE A 286 8.85 -13.76 -5.48
CA PHE A 286 9.24 -13.79 -6.89
C PHE A 286 8.42 -12.80 -7.75
N ALA A 287 7.14 -12.61 -7.42
CA ALA A 287 6.21 -11.79 -8.18
C ALA A 287 6.51 -10.29 -8.01
N LYS A 288 7.07 -9.90 -6.86
CA LYS A 288 7.37 -8.49 -6.56
C LYS A 288 8.24 -7.81 -7.62
N HIS A 289 9.17 -8.54 -8.26
CA HIS A 289 10.05 -7.98 -9.28
C HIS A 289 9.54 -8.16 -10.72
N LYS A 290 8.45 -8.90 -10.92
CA LYS A 290 7.88 -9.21 -12.24
C LYS A 290 6.69 -8.31 -12.60
N TYR A 291 5.96 -7.81 -11.59
CA TYR A 291 4.73 -7.05 -11.75
C TYR A 291 4.83 -5.63 -11.18
N ASP A 292 4.02 -4.72 -11.72
CA ASP A 292 3.78 -3.39 -11.12
C ASP A 292 2.73 -3.50 -9.98
N TYR A 293 1.73 -4.37 -10.15
CA TYR A 293 0.64 -4.56 -9.19
C TYR A 293 0.34 -6.04 -8.97
N ILE A 294 0.09 -6.41 -7.72
CA ILE A 294 -0.43 -7.72 -7.34
C ILE A 294 -1.74 -7.49 -6.60
N PHE A 295 -2.86 -7.98 -7.10
CA PHE A 295 -4.15 -7.90 -6.41
C PHE A 295 -4.58 -9.25 -5.85
N ILE A 296 -5.02 -9.28 -4.60
CA ILE A 296 -5.51 -10.49 -3.94
C ILE A 296 -7.00 -10.32 -3.67
N ASP A 297 -7.84 -11.13 -4.31
CA ASP A 297 -9.27 -11.21 -4.01
C ASP A 297 -9.48 -12.14 -2.82
N ALA A 298 -9.76 -11.57 -1.65
CA ALA A 298 -9.84 -12.33 -0.41
C ALA A 298 -11.29 -12.72 -0.08
N SER A 299 -11.46 -13.95 0.44
CA SER A 299 -12.77 -14.42 0.90
C SER A 299 -13.39 -13.49 1.96
N PRO A 300 -14.73 -13.34 1.99
CA PRO A 300 -15.38 -12.71 3.13
C PRO A 300 -15.13 -13.60 4.38
N ASN A 301 -15.14 -13.00 5.57
CA ASN A 301 -14.83 -13.62 6.87
C ASN A 301 -13.34 -13.59 7.25
N TRP A 302 -13.07 -13.17 8.49
CA TRP A 302 -11.73 -13.06 9.06
C TRP A 302 -11.16 -14.42 9.54
N ARG A 303 -10.99 -15.36 8.61
CA ARG A 303 -10.38 -16.69 8.85
C ARG A 303 -8.90 -16.71 8.48
N LEU A 304 -8.19 -17.76 8.86
CA LEU A 304 -6.75 -17.92 8.61
C LEU A 304 -6.33 -17.67 7.14
N ILE A 305 -7.07 -18.19 6.16
CA ILE A 305 -6.82 -17.94 4.73
C ILE A 305 -6.92 -16.45 4.38
N THR A 306 -7.96 -15.76 4.84
CA THR A 306 -8.08 -14.30 4.67
C THR A 306 -6.94 -13.55 5.35
N GLN A 307 -6.46 -14.03 6.50
CA GLN A 307 -5.30 -13.46 7.18
C GLN A 307 -4.03 -13.62 6.35
N PHE A 308 -3.82 -14.73 5.63
CA PHE A 308 -2.68 -14.87 4.71
C PHE A 308 -2.71 -13.81 3.61
N ALA A 309 -3.90 -13.58 3.03
CA ALA A 309 -4.10 -12.54 2.02
C ALA A 309 -3.81 -11.13 2.57
N VAL A 310 -4.34 -10.79 3.74
CA VAL A 310 -4.13 -9.46 4.33
C VAL A 310 -2.70 -9.27 4.82
N TYR A 311 -2.06 -10.29 5.41
CA TYR A 311 -0.65 -10.26 5.79
C TYR A 311 0.27 -10.04 4.58
N ALA A 312 -0.04 -10.69 3.45
CA ALA A 312 0.75 -10.56 2.24
C ALA A 312 0.76 -9.14 1.65
N ALA A 313 -0.31 -8.38 1.87
CA ALA A 313 -0.51 -7.05 1.30
C ALA A 313 0.42 -5.96 1.85
N ASP A 314 0.72 -4.99 0.99
CA ASP A 314 1.24 -3.68 1.39
C ASP A 314 0.09 -2.78 1.85
N VAL A 315 -1.03 -2.85 1.12
CA VAL A 315 -2.24 -2.07 1.41
C VAL A 315 -3.52 -2.89 1.25
N VAL A 316 -4.55 -2.51 1.99
CA VAL A 316 -5.90 -3.09 1.86
C VAL A 316 -6.82 -2.07 1.21
N LEU A 317 -7.46 -2.46 0.11
CA LEU A 317 -8.52 -1.69 -0.53
C LEU A 317 -9.88 -2.19 -0.06
N ILE A 318 -10.73 -1.28 0.46
CA ILE A 318 -11.97 -1.63 1.15
C ILE A 318 -13.19 -1.06 0.37
N PRO A 319 -13.79 -1.83 -0.55
CA PRO A 319 -15.08 -1.49 -1.11
C PRO A 319 -16.17 -1.55 -0.03
N THR A 320 -17.16 -0.67 -0.12
CA THR A 320 -18.27 -0.60 0.85
C THR A 320 -19.60 -0.29 0.17
N LYS A 321 -20.72 -0.77 0.73
CA LYS A 321 -22.06 -0.39 0.28
C LYS A 321 -22.62 0.72 1.16
N HIS A 322 -22.96 1.87 0.56
CA HIS A 322 -23.52 3.03 1.25
C HIS A 322 -24.88 2.73 1.93
N ASN A 323 -25.69 1.84 1.32
CA ASN A 323 -27.03 1.46 1.76
C ASN A 323 -27.04 0.26 2.73
N ASN A 324 -25.90 -0.13 3.28
CA ASN A 324 -25.79 -1.27 4.19
C ASN A 324 -24.92 -0.90 5.39
N LEU A 325 -25.55 -0.67 6.55
CA LEU A 325 -24.85 -0.30 7.78
C LEU A 325 -23.78 -1.32 8.17
N PHE A 326 -24.07 -2.63 8.08
CA PHE A 326 -23.10 -3.68 8.37
C PHE A 326 -21.88 -3.63 7.45
N SER A 327 -22.03 -3.18 6.20
CA SER A 327 -20.87 -3.00 5.30
C SER A 327 -19.92 -1.91 5.79
N LEU A 328 -20.45 -0.85 6.41
CA LEU A 328 -19.67 0.27 6.96
C LEU A 328 -19.04 -0.12 8.30
N GLU A 329 -19.80 -0.80 9.17
CA GLU A 329 -19.30 -1.33 10.45
C GLU A 329 -18.19 -2.36 10.22
N ASN A 330 -18.34 -3.27 9.26
CA ASN A 330 -17.30 -4.23 8.90
C ASN A 330 -16.04 -3.56 8.35
N ALA A 331 -16.17 -2.47 7.58
CA ALA A 331 -15.02 -1.68 7.14
C ALA A 331 -14.30 -1.05 8.35
N ALA A 332 -15.05 -0.47 9.29
CA ALA A 332 -14.51 0.08 10.52
C ALA A 332 -13.77 -0.97 11.35
N VAL A 333 -14.35 -2.15 11.55
CA VAL A 333 -13.71 -3.29 12.25
C VAL A 333 -12.44 -3.74 11.53
N THR A 334 -12.47 -3.81 10.20
CA THR A 334 -11.30 -4.19 9.40
C THR A 334 -10.15 -3.21 9.61
N ILE A 335 -10.43 -1.90 9.50
CA ILE A 335 -9.43 -0.83 9.65
C ILE A 335 -8.88 -0.78 11.06
N LYS A 336 -9.75 -0.91 12.06
CA LYS A 336 -9.43 -0.68 13.45
C LYS A 336 -8.82 -1.89 14.15
N ASN A 337 -9.25 -3.10 13.79
CA ASN A 337 -8.90 -4.31 14.53
C ASN A 337 -8.04 -5.26 13.69
N PHE A 338 -8.52 -5.63 12.50
CA PHE A 338 -7.89 -6.69 11.70
C PHE A 338 -6.55 -6.27 11.09
N ILE A 339 -6.47 -5.05 10.55
CA ILE A 339 -5.23 -4.53 9.97
C ILE A 339 -4.14 -4.37 11.04
N PRO A 340 -4.39 -3.72 12.20
CA PRO A 340 -3.40 -3.65 13.28
C PRO A 340 -2.91 -5.01 13.78
N GLN A 341 -3.79 -6.01 13.90
CA GLN A 341 -3.39 -7.38 14.25
C GLN A 341 -2.36 -7.96 13.26
N MET A 342 -2.45 -7.64 11.98
CA MET A 342 -1.48 -8.08 10.98
C MET A 342 -0.19 -7.26 11.02
N GLN A 343 -0.28 -5.95 11.28
CA GLN A 343 0.88 -5.07 11.44
C GLN A 343 1.75 -5.51 12.63
N GLU A 344 1.15 -5.88 13.76
CA GLU A 344 1.86 -6.43 14.93
C GLU A 344 2.65 -7.70 14.61
N LYS A 345 2.10 -8.56 13.74
CA LYS A 345 2.74 -9.81 13.30
C LYS A 345 3.82 -9.56 12.26
N LYS A 346 3.62 -8.61 11.34
CA LYS A 346 4.53 -8.37 10.19
C LYS A 346 5.72 -7.48 10.54
N LYS A 347 5.56 -6.55 11.50
CA LYS A 347 6.62 -5.68 12.03
C LYS A 347 7.36 -4.83 10.98
N ASP A 348 6.69 -4.47 9.89
CA ASP A 348 7.20 -3.53 8.88
C ASP A 348 6.27 -2.32 8.65
N GLY A 349 5.18 -2.22 9.42
CA GLY A 349 4.17 -1.17 9.31
C GLY A 349 3.08 -1.44 8.27
N THR A 350 3.13 -2.56 7.56
CA THR A 350 2.12 -3.00 6.59
C THR A 350 1.31 -4.20 7.12
N PRO A 351 0.13 -4.49 6.56
CA PRO A 351 -0.59 -3.70 5.57
C PRO A 351 -1.14 -2.38 6.15
N VAL A 352 -1.41 -1.38 5.31
CA VAL A 352 -2.18 -0.18 5.70
C VAL A 352 -3.51 -0.11 4.96
N SER A 353 -4.55 0.41 5.61
CA SER A 353 -5.82 0.61 4.91
C SER A 353 -5.75 1.80 3.97
N LEU A 354 -6.22 1.62 2.73
CA LEU A 354 -6.66 2.73 1.90
C LEU A 354 -8.03 3.23 2.39
N PRO A 355 -8.39 4.49 2.09
CA PRO A 355 -9.73 5.00 2.36
C PRO A 355 -10.81 4.16 1.67
N ILE A 356 -11.97 4.04 2.30
CA ILE A 356 -13.11 3.34 1.71
C ILE A 356 -13.59 4.04 0.44
N PHE A 357 -14.23 3.29 -0.44
CA PHE A 357 -15.04 3.84 -1.51
C PHE A 357 -16.39 3.13 -1.54
N PHE A 358 -17.41 3.82 -2.04
CA PHE A 358 -18.71 3.22 -2.27
C PHE A 358 -18.68 2.43 -3.57
N ASN A 359 -19.05 1.16 -3.49
CA ASN A 359 -19.24 0.27 -4.63
C ASN A 359 -20.69 -0.20 -4.67
N GLY A 360 -21.38 0.03 -5.78
CA GLY A 360 -22.76 -0.37 -5.95
C GLY A 360 -23.67 0.79 -6.34
N GLU A 361 -24.93 0.76 -5.93
CA GLU A 361 -26.00 1.54 -6.55
C GLU A 361 -25.79 3.07 -6.52
N LYS A 362 -26.41 3.75 -7.48
CA LYS A 362 -26.51 5.22 -7.45
C LYS A 362 -27.13 5.66 -6.12
N ILE A 363 -26.50 6.67 -5.53
CA ILE A 363 -26.88 7.20 -4.22
C ILE A 363 -27.74 8.45 -4.45
N THR A 364 -28.93 8.49 -3.87
CA THR A 364 -29.73 9.73 -3.80
C THR A 364 -29.25 10.61 -2.66
N ASP A 365 -29.53 11.92 -2.71
CA ASP A 365 -29.09 12.86 -1.65
C ASP A 365 -29.59 12.45 -0.25
N ALA A 366 -30.84 11.96 -0.15
CA ALA A 366 -31.42 11.48 1.11
C ALA A 366 -30.72 10.21 1.64
N GLN A 367 -30.35 9.29 0.74
CA GLN A 367 -29.55 8.12 1.12
C GLN A 367 -28.16 8.55 1.58
N LEU A 368 -27.52 9.49 0.88
CA LEU A 368 -26.20 10.00 1.23
C LEU A 368 -26.20 10.66 2.61
N GLU A 369 -27.20 11.49 2.92
CA GLU A 369 -27.36 12.09 4.25
C GLU A 369 -27.50 11.03 5.35
N THR A 370 -28.30 10.00 5.10
CA THR A 370 -28.49 8.88 6.03
C THR A 370 -27.19 8.10 6.23
N THR A 371 -26.47 7.80 5.15
CA THR A 371 -25.16 7.15 5.19
C THR A 371 -24.14 7.99 5.97
N TYR A 372 -24.09 9.30 5.76
CA TYR A 372 -23.17 10.19 6.48
C TYR A 372 -23.49 10.26 7.98
N LYS A 373 -24.77 10.29 8.37
CA LYS A 373 -25.18 10.17 9.78
C LYS A 373 -24.67 8.88 10.40
N ALA A 374 -24.81 7.75 9.71
CA ALA A 374 -24.29 6.46 10.16
C ALA A 374 -22.76 6.46 10.30
N ILE A 375 -22.04 6.95 9.29
CA ILE A 375 -20.57 7.07 9.31
C ILE A 375 -20.10 7.95 10.47
N HIS A 376 -20.77 9.08 10.73
CA HIS A 376 -20.45 9.93 11.87
C HIS A 376 -20.60 9.18 13.20
N GLY A 377 -21.65 8.36 13.36
CA GLY A 377 -21.81 7.50 14.53
C GLY A 377 -20.65 6.51 14.70
N ILE A 378 -20.25 5.84 13.61
CA ILE A 378 -19.13 4.90 13.59
C ILE A 378 -17.81 5.60 13.99
N ILE A 379 -17.51 6.75 13.39
CA ILE A 379 -16.29 7.52 13.68
C ILE A 379 -16.28 7.98 15.14
N MET A 380 -17.41 8.49 15.65
CA MET A 380 -17.51 8.96 17.03
C MET A 380 -17.32 7.82 18.04
N ASN A 381 -17.92 6.66 17.79
CA ASN A 381 -17.73 5.48 18.66
C ASN A 381 -16.28 5.01 18.63
N SER A 382 -15.68 4.88 17.44
CA SER A 382 -14.27 4.52 17.32
C SER A 382 -13.34 5.49 18.04
N LYS A 383 -13.63 6.80 17.97
CA LYS A 383 -12.84 7.83 18.66
C LYS A 383 -12.90 7.70 20.19
N LYS A 384 -14.06 7.33 20.76
CA LYS A 384 -14.19 7.05 22.20
C LYS A 384 -13.33 5.87 22.64
N GLU A 385 -13.13 4.92 21.73
CA GLU A 385 -12.27 3.76 21.91
C GLU A 385 -10.81 4.02 21.47
N GLY A 386 -10.40 5.29 21.30
CA GLY A 386 -9.01 5.69 21.04
C GLY A 386 -8.53 5.58 19.60
N PHE A 387 -9.39 5.22 18.63
CA PHE A 387 -8.97 5.06 17.23
C PHE A 387 -9.67 6.05 16.29
N ASN A 388 -8.90 6.75 15.46
CA ASN A 388 -9.43 7.76 14.55
C ASN A 388 -9.74 7.19 13.15
N LEU A 389 -11.02 6.89 12.89
CA LEU A 389 -11.49 6.42 11.57
C LEU A 389 -11.68 7.53 10.54
N LEU A 390 -11.63 8.81 10.94
CA LEU A 390 -11.94 9.94 10.07
C LEU A 390 -11.15 9.93 8.73
N PRO A 391 -9.82 9.67 8.71
CA PRO A 391 -9.05 9.71 7.45
C PRO A 391 -9.39 8.58 6.48
N TYR A 392 -9.97 7.48 6.97
CA TYR A 392 -10.32 6.32 6.15
C TYR A 392 -11.73 6.42 5.57
N PHE A 393 -12.63 7.08 6.29
CA PHE A 393 -14.00 7.31 5.84
C PHE A 393 -14.15 8.61 5.07
N PHE A 394 -13.43 9.67 5.44
CA PHE A 394 -13.47 10.98 4.78
C PHE A 394 -12.04 11.45 4.45
N PRO A 395 -11.40 10.87 3.42
CA PRO A 395 -9.96 11.09 3.15
C PRO A 395 -9.60 12.52 2.79
N ARG A 396 -10.56 13.33 2.35
CA ARG A 396 -10.38 14.74 1.99
C ARG A 396 -10.68 15.70 3.16
N TYR A 397 -11.14 15.16 4.29
CA TYR A 397 -11.52 15.98 5.43
C TYR A 397 -10.31 16.68 6.05
N THR A 398 -10.45 17.99 6.23
CA THR A 398 -9.59 18.80 7.08
C THR A 398 -10.47 19.76 7.87
N ASN A 399 -9.97 20.28 9.01
CA ASN A 399 -10.74 21.26 9.79
C ASN A 399 -11.11 22.51 8.96
N ALA A 400 -10.29 22.86 7.97
CA ALA A 400 -10.52 23.98 7.06
C ALA A 400 -11.57 23.69 5.98
N LYS A 401 -11.48 22.55 5.29
CA LYS A 401 -12.34 22.24 4.13
C LYS A 401 -13.61 21.46 4.48
N LYS A 402 -13.58 20.67 5.56
CA LYS A 402 -14.66 19.77 5.99
C LYS A 402 -15.24 18.91 4.84
N ASP A 403 -14.40 18.52 3.89
CA ASP A 403 -14.81 17.74 2.72
C ASP A 403 -15.10 16.27 3.13
N LEU A 404 -16.36 15.88 3.06
CA LEU A 404 -16.87 14.53 3.40
C LEU A 404 -16.96 13.62 2.17
N HIS A 405 -16.36 14.00 1.04
CA HIS A 405 -16.42 13.22 -0.17
C HIS A 405 -15.83 11.81 0.01
N ILE A 406 -16.60 10.83 -0.47
CA ILE A 406 -16.21 9.42 -0.60
C ILE A 406 -16.30 9.07 -2.08
N HIS A 407 -15.24 8.47 -2.62
CA HIS A 407 -15.24 8.06 -4.01
C HIS A 407 -16.35 7.03 -4.27
N HIS A 408 -17.01 7.12 -5.42
CA HIS A 408 -18.16 6.27 -5.73
C HIS A 408 -18.00 5.59 -7.09
N LEU A 409 -18.07 4.27 -7.06
CA LEU A 409 -18.15 3.38 -8.21
C LEU A 409 -19.61 2.90 -8.37
N PRO A 410 -20.39 3.49 -9.27
CA PRO A 410 -21.80 3.12 -9.45
C PRO A 410 -22.01 1.67 -9.91
N ASN A 411 -23.19 1.12 -9.70
CA ASN A 411 -23.57 -0.21 -10.17
C ASN A 411 -23.85 -0.14 -11.67
N TYR A 412 -23.40 -1.15 -12.41
CA TYR A 412 -23.70 -1.29 -13.83
C TYR A 412 -24.47 -2.60 -14.04
N ALA A 413 -25.65 -2.49 -14.65
CA ALA A 413 -26.43 -3.65 -15.09
C ALA A 413 -25.62 -4.61 -15.97
N ASP A 414 -24.59 -4.11 -16.66
CA ASP A 414 -23.71 -4.88 -17.54
C ASP A 414 -22.62 -5.70 -16.82
N ILE A 415 -22.42 -5.55 -15.51
CA ILE A 415 -21.48 -6.41 -14.76
C ILE A 415 -21.94 -7.87 -14.81
N ALA A 416 -23.25 -8.11 -14.62
CA ALA A 416 -23.83 -9.45 -14.72
C ALA A 416 -23.65 -10.05 -16.13
N ASN A 417 -23.92 -9.25 -17.18
CA ASN A 417 -23.74 -9.69 -18.57
C ASN A 417 -22.27 -9.95 -18.93
N ALA A 418 -21.33 -9.21 -18.34
CA ALA A 418 -19.90 -9.37 -18.58
C ALA A 418 -19.36 -10.67 -17.94
N HIS A 419 -19.85 -11.05 -16.76
CA HIS A 419 -19.51 -12.32 -16.11
C HIS A 419 -19.87 -13.52 -17.00
N PHE A 420 -21.05 -13.50 -17.64
CA PHE A 420 -21.45 -14.57 -18.58
C PHE A 420 -20.59 -14.63 -19.85
N ALA A 421 -19.94 -13.53 -20.19
CA ALA A 421 -19.08 -13.46 -21.37
C ALA A 421 -17.61 -13.78 -21.08
N HIS A 422 -17.26 -14.03 -19.82
CA HIS A 422 -15.89 -14.26 -19.37
C HIS A 422 -14.90 -13.13 -19.75
N VAL A 423 -15.40 -11.88 -19.80
CA VAL A 423 -14.60 -10.70 -20.20
C VAL A 423 -14.76 -9.57 -19.19
N PRO A 424 -13.65 -8.97 -18.68
CA PRO A 424 -13.71 -7.80 -17.82
C PRO A 424 -14.58 -6.68 -18.40
N THR A 425 -15.49 -6.14 -17.58
CA THR A 425 -16.47 -5.14 -18.00
C THR A 425 -15.83 -3.87 -18.57
N VAL A 426 -14.67 -3.46 -18.03
CA VAL A 426 -13.89 -2.30 -18.52
C VAL A 426 -13.46 -2.39 -19.98
N TYR A 427 -13.41 -3.60 -20.56
CA TYR A 427 -13.06 -3.80 -21.97
C TYR A 427 -14.26 -3.64 -22.91
N ARG A 428 -15.48 -3.82 -22.40
CA ARG A 428 -16.70 -3.85 -23.22
C ARG A 428 -17.60 -2.64 -23.02
N ASN A 429 -17.54 -2.00 -21.85
CA ASN A 429 -18.43 -0.92 -21.48
C ASN A 429 -17.66 0.38 -21.21
N ARG A 430 -17.99 1.42 -21.96
CA ARG A 430 -17.37 2.75 -21.85
C ARG A 430 -17.57 3.39 -20.48
N ASN A 431 -18.74 3.21 -19.88
CA ASN A 431 -19.01 3.77 -18.55
C ASN A 431 -18.12 3.08 -17.52
N ALA A 432 -18.12 1.73 -17.48
CA ALA A 432 -17.24 0.96 -16.61
C ALA A 432 -15.77 1.38 -16.77
N HIS A 433 -15.31 1.57 -18.01
CA HIS A 433 -13.97 2.08 -18.30
C HIS A 433 -13.69 3.43 -17.60
N GLU A 434 -14.56 4.44 -17.76
CA GLU A 434 -14.36 5.75 -17.13
C GLU A 434 -14.43 5.69 -15.60
N TYR A 435 -15.25 4.81 -15.04
CA TYR A 435 -15.35 4.65 -13.59
C TYR A 435 -14.11 3.99 -12.98
N TYR A 436 -13.59 2.92 -13.57
CA TYR A 436 -12.34 2.31 -13.11
C TYR A 436 -11.12 3.20 -13.40
N LYS A 437 -11.14 4.00 -14.46
CA LYS A 437 -10.17 5.08 -14.67
C LYS A 437 -10.18 6.09 -13.52
N SER A 438 -11.38 6.48 -13.07
CA SER A 438 -11.54 7.38 -11.93
C SER A 438 -11.01 6.74 -10.64
N LEU A 439 -11.35 5.48 -10.39
CA LEU A 439 -10.88 4.72 -9.22
C LEU A 439 -9.35 4.56 -9.20
N VAL A 440 -8.76 4.19 -10.34
CA VAL A 440 -7.30 4.06 -10.48
C VAL A 440 -6.60 5.41 -10.27
N LYS A 441 -7.18 6.51 -10.77
CA LYS A 441 -6.67 7.86 -10.49
C LYS A 441 -6.86 8.27 -9.03
N GLU A 442 -7.90 7.82 -8.35
CA GLU A 442 -8.11 8.16 -6.93
C GLU A 442 -7.03 7.51 -6.07
N TYR A 443 -6.76 6.21 -6.28
CA TYR A 443 -5.96 5.41 -5.35
C TYR A 443 -4.54 5.11 -5.80
N PHE A 444 -4.29 4.92 -7.11
CA PHE A 444 -3.07 4.26 -7.57
C PHE A 444 -2.16 5.12 -8.44
N LEU A 445 -2.69 5.87 -9.41
CA LEU A 445 -1.87 6.62 -10.36
C LEU A 445 -1.88 8.12 -10.05
N GLN A 446 -0.69 8.73 -10.09
CA GLN A 446 -0.47 10.16 -9.84
C GLN A 446 -0.67 11.00 -11.09
#